data_AF-A0A5S9PJN7-F1
#
_entry.id   AF-A0A5S9PJN7-F1
#
_cell.length_a   1.000
_cell.length_b   1.000
_cell.length_c   1.000
_cell.angle_alpha   90.00
_cell.angle_beta   90.00
_cell.angle_gamma   90.00
#
_symmetry.space_group_name_H-M   'P 1'
#
loop_
_entity.id
_entity.type
_entity.pdbx_description
1 polymer ?
#
loop_
_entity_poly.entity_id
_entity_poly.type
_entity_poly.pdbx_seq_one_letter_code
_entity_poly.pdbx_strand_id
1 'polypeptide(L)'
;MTVSTHALITLIVCTTLLGAEANAKKMSLAKGAAARGLSSAGGKNYDANTLKPEQLKACLTLDGQIDNYDGQIEHEKQRLTKLDTKMTRMDADISAIEQYLHAHQNDEFGTESEVNEFNRKADEYNHSVSTFNDDVEQMQTAMQQLNTDIDTYNNLLAQYNSDCEDKSYYEDDLQALGGTL
;
A
#
# COMPACT_ATOMS: atom_id res chain seq x y z
N MET A 1 -20.15 -34.80 13.50
CA MET A 1 -19.69 -33.54 14.10
C MET A 1 -18.90 -32.82 13.03
N THR A 2 -19.54 -31.89 12.31
CA THR A 2 -18.92 -31.10 11.24
C THR A 2 -18.29 -29.87 11.86
N VAL A 3 -16.98 -29.90 12.11
CA VAL A 3 -16.18 -28.71 12.38
C VAL A 3 -15.35 -28.44 11.12
N SER A 4 -16.02 -28.02 10.05
CA SER A 4 -15.35 -27.30 8.97
C SER A 4 -15.60 -25.82 9.27
N THR A 5 -14.81 -25.31 10.19
CA THR A 5 -14.67 -23.89 10.45
C THR A 5 -13.31 -23.47 9.92
N HIS A 6 -13.05 -23.71 8.64
CA HIS A 6 -12.09 -22.89 7.94
C HIS A 6 -12.78 -21.57 7.81
N ALA A 7 -12.31 -20.61 8.61
CA ALA A 7 -12.68 -19.23 8.49
C ALA A 7 -12.48 -18.88 7.02
N LEU A 8 -13.59 -18.88 6.29
CA LEU A 8 -13.74 -18.18 5.04
C LEU A 8 -13.56 -16.71 5.46
N ILE A 9 -12.32 -16.30 5.68
CA ILE A 9 -11.93 -14.92 5.55
C ILE A 9 -11.99 -14.70 4.05
N THR A 10 -13.22 -14.64 3.55
CA THR A 10 -13.56 -13.73 2.46
C THR A 10 -13.29 -12.35 3.03
N LEU A 11 -12.00 -12.01 3.22
CA LEU A 11 -11.62 -10.63 3.10
C LEU A 11 -11.96 -10.39 1.64
N ILE A 12 -13.11 -9.79 1.45
CA ILE A 12 -13.36 -8.87 0.38
C ILE A 12 -12.13 -7.95 0.45
N VAL A 13 -11.04 -8.34 -0.25
CA VAL A 13 -10.09 -7.41 -0.81
C VAL A 13 -11.02 -6.51 -1.55
N CYS A 14 -11.26 -5.38 -0.89
CA CYS A 14 -12.23 -4.38 -1.22
C CYS A 14 -11.93 -3.99 -2.66
N THR A 15 -12.53 -4.71 -3.61
CA THR A 15 -12.55 -4.34 -5.02
C THR A 15 -13.34 -3.04 -5.19
N THR A 16 -14.00 -2.56 -4.13
CA THR A 16 -14.52 -1.21 -4.00
C THR A 16 -13.50 -0.17 -3.51
N LEU A 17 -12.29 -0.54 -3.05
CA LEU A 17 -11.16 0.39 -2.90
C LEU A 17 -10.42 0.64 -4.23
N LEU A 18 -10.74 -0.11 -5.29
CA LEU A 18 -10.44 0.28 -6.67
C LEU A 18 -11.51 1.22 -7.27
N GLY A 19 -12.55 1.60 -6.49
CA GLY A 19 -13.68 2.40 -6.95
C GLY A 19 -13.67 3.86 -6.49
N ALA A 20 -12.77 4.25 -5.57
CA ALA A 20 -12.30 5.61 -5.58
C ALA A 20 -11.14 5.61 -6.56
N GLU A 21 -11.42 5.99 -7.80
CA GLU A 21 -10.46 6.80 -8.54
C GLU A 21 -10.16 8.01 -7.63
N ALA A 22 -9.27 7.80 -6.65
CA ALA A 22 -8.39 8.84 -6.22
C ALA A 22 -7.74 9.24 -7.53
N ASN A 23 -8.33 10.26 -8.15
CA ASN A 23 -7.71 11.08 -9.14
C ASN A 23 -6.52 11.69 -8.37
N ALA A 24 -5.50 10.88 -8.10
CA ALA A 24 -4.17 11.29 -7.74
C ALA A 24 -3.64 11.90 -9.02
N LYS A 25 -4.19 13.07 -9.33
CA LYS A 25 -3.79 13.93 -10.40
C LYS A 25 -2.35 14.23 -10.04
N LYS A 26 -1.43 13.60 -10.77
CA LYS A 26 0.01 13.72 -10.62
C LYS A 26 0.36 15.19 -10.76
N MET A 27 0.37 15.91 -9.63
CA MET A 27 0.54 17.34 -9.54
C MET A 27 1.90 17.56 -8.92
N SER A 28 2.94 17.28 -9.71
CA SER A 28 4.24 17.85 -9.39
C SER A 28 4.25 19.29 -9.91
N LEU A 29 4.83 20.19 -9.12
CA LEU A 29 5.20 21.54 -9.56
C LEU A 29 6.00 21.51 -10.89
N ALA A 30 6.62 20.38 -11.21
CA ALA A 30 7.34 20.15 -12.46
C ALA A 30 6.45 19.86 -13.69
N LYS A 31 5.15 19.54 -13.57
CA LYS A 31 4.29 19.19 -14.74
C LYS A 31 2.86 19.74 -14.76
N GLY A 32 2.59 20.85 -14.07
CA GLY A 32 1.60 21.81 -14.60
C GLY A 32 0.25 21.92 -13.89
N ALA A 33 0.19 21.68 -12.58
CA ALA A 33 -0.83 22.32 -11.76
C ALA A 33 -0.15 22.81 -10.47
N ALA A 34 -0.61 23.95 -9.94
CA ALA A 34 -0.08 24.63 -8.76
C ALA A 34 1.30 25.32 -8.91
N ALA A 35 1.47 26.19 -9.92
CA ALA A 35 1.97 27.56 -9.73
C ALA A 35 2.45 28.19 -11.05
N ARG A 36 2.18 29.49 -11.21
CA ARG A 36 2.61 30.26 -12.39
C ARG A 36 3.89 31.02 -12.07
N GLY A 37 4.93 30.82 -12.87
CA GLY A 37 6.18 31.59 -12.79
C GLY A 37 5.96 33.05 -13.20
N LEU A 38 6.46 33.97 -12.38
CA LEU A 38 6.49 35.41 -12.63
C LEU A 38 7.93 35.87 -12.91
N SER A 39 8.09 36.82 -13.82
CA SER A 39 9.35 37.51 -14.05
C SER A 39 9.56 38.63 -13.03
N SER A 40 10.79 38.77 -12.53
CA SER A 40 11.19 39.83 -11.59
C SER A 40 11.69 41.12 -12.26
N ALA A 41 11.56 41.26 -13.59
CA ALA A 41 12.09 42.39 -14.37
C ALA A 41 11.58 43.79 -13.94
N GLY A 42 10.50 43.87 -13.16
CA GLY A 42 9.96 45.11 -12.58
C GLY A 42 10.10 45.24 -11.06
N GLY A 43 10.88 44.36 -10.42
CA GLY A 43 10.88 44.18 -8.97
C GLY A 43 9.83 43.15 -8.51
N LYS A 44 9.97 42.66 -7.27
CA LYS A 44 9.08 41.64 -6.70
C LYS A 44 8.02 42.28 -5.83
N ASN A 45 6.76 41.89 -6.06
CA ASN A 45 5.62 42.26 -5.23
C ASN A 45 4.93 40.97 -4.77
N TYR A 46 5.04 40.67 -3.48
CA TYR A 46 4.43 39.49 -2.88
C TYR A 46 3.06 39.85 -2.33
N ASP A 47 2.01 39.53 -3.09
CA ASP A 47 0.62 39.62 -2.63
C ASP A 47 0.14 38.31 -1.99
N ALA A 48 -1.15 38.23 -1.65
CA ALA A 48 -1.74 37.05 -1.01
C ALA A 48 -1.65 35.77 -1.87
N ASN A 49 -1.47 35.91 -3.19
CA ASN A 49 -1.41 34.82 -4.15
C ASN A 49 0.00 34.59 -4.68
N THR A 50 1.02 35.24 -4.11
CA THR A 50 2.41 35.11 -4.56
C THR A 50 3.28 34.58 -3.42
N LEU A 51 3.82 33.38 -3.61
CA LEU A 51 4.68 32.70 -2.64
C LEU A 51 5.97 33.49 -2.42
N LYS A 52 6.26 33.79 -1.16
CA LYS A 52 7.59 34.23 -0.72
C LYS A 52 8.60 33.08 -0.79
N PRO A 53 9.91 33.35 -0.82
CA PRO A 53 10.94 32.30 -0.91
C PRO A 53 10.78 31.19 0.13
N GLU A 54 10.45 31.53 1.38
CA GLU A 54 10.27 30.58 2.47
C GLU A 54 9.01 29.72 2.27
N GLN A 55 7.93 30.33 1.76
CA GLN A 55 6.68 29.62 1.46
C GLN A 55 6.87 28.69 0.25
N LEU A 56 7.58 29.15 -0.78
CA LEU A 56 7.95 28.35 -1.93
C LEU A 56 8.81 27.14 -1.53
N LYS A 57 9.80 27.33 -0.65
CA LYS A 57 10.60 26.23 -0.10
C LYS A 57 9.75 25.22 0.66
N ALA A 58 8.81 25.69 1.48
CA ALA A 58 7.87 24.82 2.20
C ALA A 58 7.00 24.01 1.21
N CYS A 59 6.49 24.65 0.16
CA CYS A 59 5.71 23.98 -0.88
C CYS A 59 6.51 22.91 -1.63
N LEU A 60 7.76 23.19 -2.00
CA LEU A 60 8.65 22.20 -2.62
C LEU A 60 8.97 21.03 -1.68
N THR A 61 9.07 21.29 -0.38
CA THR A 61 9.27 20.25 0.62
C THR A 61 8.03 19.37 0.75
N LEU A 62 6.84 19.96 0.81
CA LEU A 62 5.57 19.24 0.82
C LEU A 62 5.39 18.38 -0.44
N ASP A 63 5.70 18.92 -1.63
CA ASP A 63 5.67 18.20 -2.91
C ASP A 63 6.57 16.95 -2.86
N GLY A 64 7.81 17.09 -2.40
CA GLY A 64 8.73 15.96 -2.25
C GLY A 64 8.26 14.94 -1.21
N GLN A 65 7.62 15.37 -0.13
CA GLN A 65 7.02 14.44 0.85
C GLN A 65 5.83 13.68 0.26
N ILE A 66 4.96 14.35 -0.49
CA ILE A 66 3.83 13.74 -1.19
C ILE A 66 4.33 12.68 -2.18
N ASP A 67 5.33 12.99 -3.00
CA ASP A 67 5.95 12.04 -3.93
C ASP A 67 6.54 10.82 -3.21
N ASN A 68 7.19 11.04 -2.05
CA ASN A 68 7.74 9.95 -1.25
C ASN A 68 6.65 9.05 -0.66
N TYR A 69 5.54 9.62 -0.17
CA TYR A 69 4.41 8.82 0.34
C TYR A 69 3.64 8.12 -0.78
N ASP A 70 3.52 8.72 -1.97
CA ASP A 70 2.98 8.05 -3.16
C ASP A 70 3.79 6.79 -3.49
N GLY A 71 5.12 6.90 -3.47
CA GLY A 71 6.03 5.76 -3.65
C GLY A 71 5.88 4.67 -2.57
N GLN A 72 5.73 5.05 -1.31
CA GLN A 72 5.49 4.11 -0.20
C GLN A 72 4.15 3.39 -0.34
N ILE A 73 3.08 4.12 -0.68
CA ILE A 73 1.76 3.56 -0.93
C ILE A 73 1.82 2.51 -2.04
N GLU A 74 2.48 2.80 -3.16
CA GLU A 74 2.64 1.84 -4.25
C GLU A 74 3.48 0.62 -3.85
N HIS A 75 4.52 0.82 -3.04
CA HIS A 75 5.31 -0.28 -2.49
C HIS A 75 4.44 -1.21 -1.61
N GLU A 76 3.65 -0.66 -0.70
CA GLU A 76 2.79 -1.46 0.18
C GLU A 76 1.66 -2.17 -0.57
N LYS A 77 1.08 -1.54 -1.61
CA LYS A 77 0.12 -2.21 -2.51
C LYS A 77 0.74 -3.43 -3.20
N GLN A 78 1.98 -3.32 -3.67
CA GLN A 78 2.69 -4.44 -4.29
C GLN A 78 3.00 -5.54 -3.28
N ARG A 79 3.38 -5.18 -2.05
CA ARG A 79 3.59 -6.13 -0.95
C ARG A 79 2.30 -6.90 -0.63
N LEU A 80 1.16 -6.21 -0.53
CA LEU A 80 -0.14 -6.83 -0.32
C LEU A 80 -0.51 -7.81 -1.45
N THR A 81 -0.28 -7.42 -2.71
CA THR A 81 -0.55 -8.29 -3.88
C THR A 81 0.27 -9.58 -3.83
N LYS A 82 1.54 -9.49 -3.40
CA LYS A 82 2.41 -10.66 -3.25
C LYS A 82 1.93 -11.58 -2.12
N LEU A 83 1.54 -11.02 -0.98
CA LEU A 83 0.99 -11.78 0.15
C LEU A 83 -0.31 -12.49 -0.23
N ASP A 84 -1.23 -11.77 -0.88
CA ASP A 84 -2.50 -12.32 -1.38
C ASP A 84 -2.30 -13.51 -2.33
N THR A 85 -1.37 -13.36 -3.28
CA THR A 85 -1.03 -14.45 -4.21
C THR A 85 -0.43 -15.65 -3.49
N LYS A 86 0.43 -15.42 -2.48
CA LYS A 86 1.04 -16.49 -1.68
C LYS A 86 -0.02 -17.23 -0.87
N MET A 87 -0.89 -16.50 -0.20
CA MET A 87 -1.99 -17.05 0.61
C MET A 87 -2.97 -17.84 -0.25
N THR A 88 -3.33 -17.35 -1.45
CA THR A 88 -4.21 -18.09 -2.38
C THR A 88 -3.64 -19.46 -2.76
N ARG A 89 -2.31 -19.56 -2.96
CA ARG A 89 -1.66 -20.84 -3.25
C ARG A 89 -1.66 -21.76 -2.03
N MET A 90 -1.36 -21.21 -0.85
CA MET A 90 -1.37 -21.99 0.39
C MET A 90 -2.76 -22.50 0.74
N ASP A 91 -3.81 -21.71 0.51
CA ASP A 91 -5.21 -22.12 0.72
C ASP A 91 -5.58 -23.31 -0.18
N ALA A 92 -5.13 -23.30 -1.44
CA ALA A 92 -5.31 -24.43 -2.36
C ALA A 92 -4.54 -25.68 -1.90
N ASP A 93 -3.30 -25.52 -1.42
CA ASP A 93 -2.49 -26.63 -0.89
C ASP A 93 -3.11 -27.23 0.38
N ILE A 94 -3.55 -26.38 1.31
CA ILE A 94 -4.26 -26.79 2.54
C ILE A 94 -5.52 -27.57 2.17
N SER A 95 -6.32 -27.05 1.25
CA SER A 95 -7.55 -27.71 0.77
C SER A 95 -7.28 -29.08 0.16
N ALA A 96 -6.20 -29.22 -0.62
CA ALA A 96 -5.83 -30.50 -1.22
C ALA A 96 -5.41 -31.54 -0.16
N ILE A 97 -4.63 -31.12 0.84
CA ILE A 97 -4.20 -32.02 1.93
C ILE A 97 -5.39 -32.37 2.82
N GLU A 98 -6.26 -31.42 3.13
CA GLU A 98 -7.48 -31.67 3.91
C GLU A 98 -8.39 -32.69 3.24
N GLN A 99 -8.59 -32.59 1.91
CA GLN A 99 -9.36 -33.57 1.14
C GLN A 99 -8.76 -34.96 1.24
N TYR A 100 -7.42 -35.08 1.15
CA TYR A 100 -6.73 -36.35 1.34
C TYR A 100 -6.98 -36.92 2.74
N LEU A 101 -6.74 -36.12 3.79
CA LEU A 101 -6.93 -36.55 5.17
C LEU A 101 -8.38 -36.99 5.44
N HIS A 102 -9.35 -36.22 4.94
CA HIS A 102 -10.76 -36.55 5.08
C HIS A 102 -11.15 -37.83 4.35
N ALA A 103 -10.62 -38.05 3.14
CA ALA A 103 -10.88 -39.28 2.37
C ALA A 103 -10.32 -40.53 3.05
N HIS A 104 -9.19 -40.41 3.75
CA HIS A 104 -8.47 -41.52 4.36
C HIS A 104 -8.66 -41.63 5.90
N GLN A 105 -9.50 -40.79 6.51
CA GLN A 105 -9.63 -40.72 7.98
C GLN A 105 -10.17 -42.00 8.65
N ASN A 106 -10.84 -42.87 7.88
CA ASN A 106 -11.44 -44.12 8.36
C ASN A 106 -10.80 -45.35 7.71
N ASP A 107 -9.72 -45.18 6.97
CA ASP A 107 -9.06 -46.28 6.29
C ASP A 107 -8.38 -47.20 7.31
N GLU A 108 -8.50 -48.51 7.09
CA GLU A 108 -7.66 -49.48 7.77
C GLU A 108 -6.31 -49.57 7.03
N PHE A 109 -5.26 -49.03 7.65
CA PHE A 109 -3.90 -49.12 7.10
C PHE A 109 -3.33 -50.52 7.33
N GLY A 110 -3.00 -51.22 6.24
CA GLY A 110 -2.47 -52.58 6.28
C GLY A 110 -0.96 -52.65 6.51
N THR A 111 -0.26 -51.52 6.36
CA THR A 111 1.20 -51.43 6.47
C THR A 111 1.64 -50.19 7.24
N GLU A 112 2.83 -50.27 7.85
CA GLU A 112 3.48 -49.12 8.50
C GLU A 112 3.76 -47.97 7.51
N SER A 113 4.05 -48.31 6.24
CA SER A 113 4.28 -47.31 5.19
C SER A 113 3.06 -46.43 4.93
N GLU A 114 1.85 -47.00 4.95
CA GLU A 114 0.61 -46.26 4.75
C GLU A 114 0.31 -45.34 5.95
N VAL A 115 0.53 -45.84 7.17
CA VAL A 115 0.41 -45.04 8.39
C VAL A 115 1.38 -43.86 8.36
N ASN A 116 2.64 -44.09 7.97
CA ASN A 116 3.66 -43.05 7.89
C ASN A 116 3.33 -41.99 6.84
N GLU A 117 2.76 -42.39 5.70
CA GLU A 117 2.34 -41.46 4.66
C GLU A 117 1.16 -40.58 5.12
N PHE A 118 0.16 -41.17 5.78
CA PHE A 118 -0.95 -40.41 6.36
C PHE A 118 -0.48 -39.42 7.43
N ASN A 119 0.39 -39.86 8.36
CA ASN A 119 0.95 -38.99 9.39
C ASN A 119 1.76 -37.83 8.80
N ARG A 120 2.58 -38.11 7.77
CA ARG A 120 3.31 -37.06 7.05
C ARG A 120 2.37 -36.03 6.44
N LYS A 121 1.24 -36.46 5.86
CA LYS A 121 0.21 -35.55 5.32
C LYS A 121 -0.45 -34.72 6.41
N ALA A 122 -0.71 -35.29 7.59
CA ALA A 122 -1.24 -34.55 8.73
C ALA A 122 -0.23 -33.50 9.25
N ASP A 123 1.06 -33.84 9.31
CA ASP A 123 2.12 -32.91 9.69
C ASP A 123 2.27 -31.77 8.67
N GLU A 124 2.22 -32.09 7.37
CA GLU A 124 2.21 -31.10 6.28
C GLU A 124 1.03 -30.14 6.39
N TYR A 125 -0.18 -30.67 6.66
CA TYR A 125 -1.38 -29.85 6.88
C TYR A 125 -1.18 -28.86 8.04
N ASN A 126 -0.73 -29.36 9.20
CA ASN A 126 -0.52 -28.53 10.39
C ASN A 126 0.51 -27.43 10.14
N HIS A 127 1.61 -27.77 9.45
CA HIS A 127 2.65 -26.80 9.10
C HIS A 127 2.15 -25.73 8.12
N SER A 128 1.41 -26.12 7.09
CA SER A 128 0.83 -25.20 6.11
C SER A 128 -0.19 -24.25 6.76
N VAL A 129 -1.05 -24.75 7.64
CA VAL A 129 -2.00 -23.92 8.40
C VAL A 129 -1.26 -22.92 9.30
N SER A 130 -0.20 -23.34 10.00
CA SER A 130 0.62 -22.43 10.81
C SER A 130 1.22 -21.31 9.95
N THR A 131 1.82 -21.65 8.81
CA THR A 131 2.45 -20.68 7.92
C THR A 131 1.42 -19.72 7.32
N PHE A 132 0.23 -20.23 6.95
CA PHE A 132 -0.87 -19.42 6.46
C PHE A 132 -1.32 -18.39 7.50
N ASN A 133 -1.42 -18.78 8.77
CA ASN A 133 -1.76 -17.85 9.85
C ASN A 133 -0.70 -16.75 10.03
N ASP A 134 0.59 -17.10 9.95
CA ASP A 134 1.67 -16.11 10.00
C ASP A 134 1.59 -15.11 8.82
N ASP A 135 1.18 -15.56 7.64
CA ASP A 135 0.98 -14.70 6.47
C ASP A 135 -0.25 -13.80 6.62
N VAL A 136 -1.32 -14.28 7.27
CA VAL A 136 -2.49 -13.45 7.63
C VAL A 136 -2.06 -12.28 8.54
N GLU A 137 -1.25 -12.55 9.57
CA GLU A 137 -0.76 -11.51 10.49
C GLU A 137 0.13 -10.47 9.76
N GLN A 138 1.00 -10.94 8.85
CA GLN A 138 1.81 -10.06 8.01
C GLN A 138 0.96 -9.20 7.07
N MET A 139 -0.12 -9.75 6.51
CA MET A 139 -1.06 -9.01 5.66
C MET A 139 -1.81 -7.94 6.46
N GLN A 140 -2.28 -8.26 7.66
CA GLN A 140 -2.93 -7.28 8.54
C GLN A 140 -1.99 -6.12 8.89
N THR A 141 -0.72 -6.42 9.19
CA THR A 141 0.30 -5.41 9.47
C THR A 141 0.56 -4.53 8.24
N ALA A 142 0.66 -5.13 7.04
CA ALA A 142 0.83 -4.38 5.78
C ALA A 142 -0.36 -3.45 5.50
N MET A 143 -1.59 -3.91 5.74
CA MET A 143 -2.80 -3.09 5.57
C MET A 143 -2.84 -1.91 6.54
N GLN A 144 -2.43 -2.11 7.80
CA GLN A 144 -2.35 -1.02 8.78
C GLN A 144 -1.31 0.04 8.38
N GLN A 145 -0.16 -0.38 7.86
CA GLN A 145 0.86 0.53 7.36
C GLN A 145 0.34 1.32 6.15
N LEU A 146 -0.25 0.64 5.16
CA LEU A 146 -0.83 1.29 3.98
C LEU A 146 -1.87 2.35 4.37
N ASN A 147 -2.76 2.06 5.32
CA ASN A 147 -3.75 3.02 5.80
C ASN A 147 -3.08 4.25 6.44
N THR A 148 -2.04 4.03 7.25
CA THR A 148 -1.27 5.12 7.88
C THR A 148 -0.58 6.00 6.84
N ASP A 149 -0.01 5.39 5.80
CA ASP A 149 0.65 6.11 4.71
C ASP A 149 -0.36 6.92 3.89
N ILE A 150 -1.54 6.35 3.60
CA ILE A 150 -2.66 7.04 2.93
C ILE A 150 -3.15 8.24 3.75
N ASP A 151 -3.36 8.06 5.05
CA ASP A 151 -3.80 9.16 5.92
C ASP A 151 -2.78 10.30 5.95
N THR A 152 -1.49 9.96 6.01
CA THR A 152 -0.41 10.94 5.96
C THR A 152 -0.35 11.66 4.62
N TYR A 153 -0.43 10.91 3.51
CA TYR A 153 -0.49 11.44 2.16
C TYR A 153 -1.65 12.44 1.99
N ASN A 154 -2.85 12.07 2.45
CA ASN A 154 -4.04 12.91 2.35
C ASN A 154 -3.89 14.21 3.16
N ASN A 155 -3.30 14.15 4.35
CA ASN A 155 -3.03 15.33 5.16
C ASN A 155 -2.03 16.27 4.48
N LEU A 156 -0.95 15.72 3.91
CA LEU A 156 0.04 16.50 3.16
C LEU A 156 -0.58 17.15 1.92
N LEU A 157 -1.42 16.40 1.18
CA LEU A 157 -2.12 16.91 0.00
C LEU A 157 -3.09 18.03 0.38
N ALA A 158 -3.85 17.87 1.47
CA ALA A 158 -4.75 18.92 1.96
C ALA A 158 -3.97 20.19 2.35
N GLN A 159 -2.81 20.03 3.01
CA GLN A 159 -1.94 21.16 3.34
C GLN A 159 -1.40 21.84 2.08
N TYR A 160 -0.92 21.05 1.12
CA TYR A 160 -0.43 21.56 -0.17
C TYR A 160 -1.51 22.36 -0.91
N ASN A 161 -2.75 21.83 -0.98
CA ASN A 161 -3.87 22.52 -1.63
C ASN A 161 -4.24 23.84 -0.93
N SER A 162 -4.12 23.90 0.39
CA SER A 162 -4.33 25.15 1.15
C SER A 162 -3.22 26.17 0.90
N ASP A 163 -1.97 25.71 0.95
CA ASP A 163 -0.84 26.60 1.16
C ASP A 163 -0.09 26.93 -0.14
N CYS A 164 -0.23 26.11 -1.17
CA CYS A 164 0.61 26.11 -2.37
C CYS A 164 -0.19 26.13 -3.67
N GLU A 165 -1.33 25.44 -3.73
CA GLU A 165 -2.14 25.35 -4.94
C GLU A 165 -2.56 26.73 -5.47
N ASP A 166 -2.50 26.86 -6.80
CA ASP A 166 -2.84 28.07 -7.56
C ASP A 166 -2.10 29.37 -7.20
N LYS A 167 -1.09 29.33 -6.33
CA LYS A 167 -0.24 30.50 -6.03
C LYS A 167 0.83 30.69 -7.10
N SER A 168 1.25 31.92 -7.32
CA SER A 168 2.35 32.26 -8.22
C SER A 168 3.67 32.31 -7.45
N TYR A 169 4.79 32.18 -8.14
CA TYR A 169 6.12 32.40 -7.57
C TYR A 169 7.00 33.16 -8.57
N TYR A 170 8.05 33.82 -8.10
CA TYR A 170 9.06 34.38 -9.01
C TYR A 170 10.09 33.31 -9.39
N GLU A 171 10.41 33.22 -10.69
CA GLU A 171 11.31 32.19 -11.22
C GLU A 171 12.73 32.27 -10.64
N ASP A 172 13.20 33.48 -10.31
CA ASP A 172 14.50 33.69 -9.68
C ASP A 172 14.53 33.21 -8.22
N ASP A 173 13.42 33.24 -7.48
CA ASP A 173 13.32 32.60 -6.16
C ASP A 173 13.38 31.08 -6.28
N LEU A 174 12.67 30.50 -7.25
CA LEU A 174 12.75 29.07 -7.52
C LEU A 174 14.18 28.65 -7.89
N GLN A 175 14.85 29.40 -8.76
CA GLN A 175 16.25 29.14 -9.14
C GLN A 175 17.21 29.26 -7.94
N ALA A 176 17.02 30.27 -7.08
CA ALA A 176 17.81 30.42 -5.86
C ALA A 176 17.63 29.22 -4.91
N LEU A 177 16.43 28.65 -4.85
CA LEU A 177 16.14 27.44 -4.09
C LEU A 177 16.69 26.17 -4.74
N GLY A 178 16.72 26.09 -6.07
CA GLY A 178 17.28 24.95 -6.81
C GLY A 178 18.79 24.73 -6.63
N GLY A 179 19.51 25.71 -6.07
CA GLY A 179 20.90 25.53 -5.61
C GLY A 179 21.04 25.06 -4.15
N THR A 180 19.93 24.89 -3.42
CA THR A 180 19.90 24.61 -1.97
C THR A 180 18.91 23.51 -1.53
N LEU A 181 18.19 22.90 -2.46
CA LEU A 181 17.40 21.67 -2.28
C LEU A 181 18.19 20.48 -2.83
#